data_AF-A0AAT9HCA1-F1
#
_entry.id   AF-A0AAT9HCA1-F1
#
_cell.length_a   1.000
_cell.length_b   1.000
_cell.length_c   1.000
_cell.angle_alpha   90.00
_cell.angle_beta   90.00
_cell.angle_gamma   90.00
#
_symmetry.space_group_name_H-M   'P 1'
#
loop_
_entity.id
_entity.type
_entity.pdbx_description
1 polymer ?
#
loop_
_entity_poly.entity_id
_entity_poly.type
_entity_poly.pdbx_seq_one_letter_code
_entity_poly.pdbx_strand_id
1 'polypeptide(L)'
;MEAEGAGERALTTPESENVTYGLAEFIAAEEMSRSRGFWWAPESDRLLVARVDDTPVRRWWISDPAHPDREPRRVPYPAAGTPNADVRLFVIDLGGHRTEVSWDRARYPYLARVHWSAAGAPLLLVQARDQRGQLILAVDPSTGATRMVHADEDPTWLELFPGVPCWSPSGQLVRIADEGVRDDSP
;
A
#
# COMPACT_ATOMS: atom_id res chain seq x y z
N MET A 1 -9.93 11.28 -27.19
CA MET A 1 -11.18 10.92 -26.49
C MET A 1 -11.19 11.75 -25.24
N GLU A 2 -11.76 12.94 -25.33
CA GLU A 2 -11.95 13.82 -24.17
C GLU A 2 -13.21 13.34 -23.47
N ALA A 3 -13.10 13.02 -22.17
CA ALA A 3 -14.28 12.76 -21.36
C ALA A 3 -14.97 14.12 -21.15
N GLU A 4 -16.11 14.33 -21.81
CA GLU A 4 -16.98 15.48 -21.54
C GLU A 4 -17.59 15.32 -20.13
N GLY A 5 -16.83 15.73 -19.11
CA GLY A 5 -17.09 15.44 -17.71
C GLY A 5 -18.16 16.32 -17.05
N ALA A 6 -19.42 16.24 -17.47
CA ALA A 6 -20.52 16.72 -16.65
C ALA A 6 -20.89 15.64 -15.62
N GLY A 7 -20.47 15.83 -14.36
CA GLY A 7 -20.79 14.90 -13.27
C GLY A 7 -19.61 14.40 -12.43
N GLU A 8 -18.48 15.11 -12.43
CA GLU A 8 -17.36 14.81 -11.52
C GLU A 8 -17.83 14.77 -10.07
N ARG A 9 -17.45 13.72 -9.35
CA ARG A 9 -17.80 13.54 -7.93
C ARG A 9 -16.66 12.93 -7.17
N ALA A 10 -16.35 13.52 -6.01
CA ALA A 10 -15.41 12.94 -5.06
C ALA A 10 -16.02 11.69 -4.39
N LEU A 11 -15.35 10.55 -4.50
CA LEU A 11 -15.68 9.33 -3.75
C LEU A 11 -15.12 9.40 -2.32
N THR A 12 -14.01 10.12 -2.14
CA THR A 12 -13.34 10.31 -0.85
C THR A 12 -12.98 11.77 -0.61
N THR A 13 -13.22 12.22 0.61
CA THR A 13 -12.76 13.52 1.12
C THR A 13 -11.86 13.28 2.33
N PRO A 14 -10.63 13.84 2.34
CA PRO A 14 -9.74 13.77 3.49
C PRO A 14 -10.39 14.30 4.78
N GLU A 15 -10.11 13.66 5.91
CA GLU A 15 -10.59 14.15 7.21
C GLU A 15 -9.74 15.31 7.75
N SER A 16 -8.51 15.47 7.26
CA SER A 16 -7.61 16.57 7.61
C SER A 16 -6.57 16.81 6.52
N GLU A 17 -5.80 17.90 6.64
CA GLU A 17 -4.68 18.22 5.74
C GLU A 17 -3.56 17.16 5.71
N ASN A 18 -3.47 16.31 6.75
CA ASN A 18 -2.45 15.27 6.86
C ASN A 18 -2.95 13.91 6.40
N VAL A 19 -4.20 13.83 5.93
CA VAL A 19 -4.78 12.60 5.43
C VAL A 19 -4.92 12.68 3.93
N THR A 20 -4.55 11.61 3.24
CA THR A 20 -4.77 11.47 1.80
C THR A 20 -5.47 10.15 1.51
N TYR A 21 -6.20 10.11 0.39
CA TYR A 21 -6.82 8.92 -0.14
C TYR A 21 -6.32 8.70 -1.57
N GLY A 22 -6.02 7.46 -1.93
CA GLY A 22 -5.60 7.10 -3.29
C GLY A 22 -4.14 7.38 -3.61
N LEU A 23 -3.38 7.93 -2.67
CA LEU A 23 -1.95 8.21 -2.82
C LEU A 23 -1.11 7.29 -1.93
N ALA A 24 0.11 7.03 -2.37
CA ALA A 24 1.10 6.33 -1.56
C ALA A 24 1.80 7.31 -0.61
N GLU A 25 2.11 6.82 0.58
CA GLU A 25 2.98 7.44 1.56
C GLU A 25 4.45 7.41 1.09
N PHE A 26 5.27 8.29 1.67
CA PHE A 26 6.69 8.45 1.30
C PHE A 26 7.46 7.12 1.26
N ILE A 27 7.37 6.29 2.31
CA ILE A 27 8.08 5.00 2.36
C ILE A 27 7.65 4.07 1.23
N ALA A 28 6.35 3.99 0.94
CA ALA A 28 5.89 3.15 -0.15
C ALA A 28 6.39 3.63 -1.51
N ALA A 29 6.33 4.95 -1.75
CA ALA A 29 6.73 5.54 -3.03
C ALA A 29 8.24 5.40 -3.27
N GLU A 30 9.05 5.78 -2.28
CA GLU A 30 10.51 5.89 -2.42
C GLU A 30 11.21 4.54 -2.18
N GLU A 31 10.83 3.82 -1.11
CA GLU A 31 11.58 2.65 -0.65
C GLU A 31 10.96 1.32 -1.11
N MET A 32 9.66 1.31 -1.43
CA MET A 32 8.96 0.09 -1.86
C MET A 32 8.54 0.12 -3.32
N SER A 33 8.82 1.19 -4.07
CA SER A 33 8.42 1.35 -5.48
C SER A 33 6.90 1.21 -5.72
N ARG A 34 6.08 1.59 -4.74
CA ARG A 34 4.62 1.69 -4.85
C ARG A 34 4.22 3.16 -4.86
N SER A 35 4.13 3.75 -6.05
CA SER A 35 3.70 5.14 -6.24
C SER A 35 2.18 5.33 -6.26
N ARG A 36 1.41 4.25 -6.46
CA ARG A 36 -0.06 4.28 -6.53
C ARG A 36 -0.69 3.92 -5.17
N GLY A 37 -1.82 4.56 -4.84
CA GLY A 37 -2.64 4.24 -3.67
C GLY A 37 -4.09 3.84 -3.97
N PHE A 38 -4.45 3.52 -5.22
CA PHE A 38 -5.78 3.00 -5.56
C PHE A 38 -5.74 1.93 -6.65
N TRP A 39 -6.71 1.01 -6.67
CA TRP A 39 -6.80 -0.10 -7.62
C TRP A 39 -8.25 -0.37 -7.98
N TRP A 40 -8.57 -0.33 -9.27
CA TRP A 40 -9.92 -0.63 -9.76
C TRP A 40 -10.25 -2.11 -9.64
N ALA A 41 -11.51 -2.39 -9.30
CA ALA A 41 -12.10 -3.70 -9.54
C ALA A 41 -12.07 -4.00 -11.05
N PRO A 42 -11.88 -5.26 -11.46
CA PRO A 42 -11.99 -5.68 -12.86
C PRO A 42 -13.31 -5.28 -13.51
N GLU A 43 -14.38 -5.30 -12.72
CA GLU A 43 -15.76 -4.96 -13.10
C GLU A 43 -16.01 -3.44 -13.12
N SER A 44 -15.03 -2.64 -12.67
CA SER A 44 -15.07 -1.16 -12.62
C SER A 44 -16.20 -0.58 -11.76
N ASP A 45 -16.76 -1.35 -10.82
CA ASP A 45 -17.84 -0.93 -9.91
C ASP A 45 -17.33 -0.54 -8.51
N ARG A 46 -16.05 -0.83 -8.21
CA ARG A 46 -15.41 -0.57 -6.92
C ARG A 46 -13.92 -0.25 -7.09
N LEU A 47 -13.33 0.33 -6.05
CA LEU A 47 -11.90 0.55 -5.93
C LEU A 47 -11.40 0.11 -4.55
N LEU A 48 -10.17 -0.40 -4.49
CA LEU A 48 -9.37 -0.40 -3.29
C LEU A 48 -8.66 0.95 -3.22
N VAL A 49 -8.74 1.63 -2.09
CA VAL A 49 -8.19 2.98 -1.91
C VAL A 49 -7.44 3.02 -0.58
N ALA A 50 -6.14 3.27 -0.66
CA ALA A 50 -5.29 3.49 0.49
C ALA A 50 -5.66 4.84 1.13
N ARG A 51 -5.86 4.84 2.43
CA ARG A 51 -5.91 6.03 3.27
C ARG A 51 -4.60 6.14 4.00
N VAL A 52 -3.89 7.24 3.81
CA VAL A 52 -2.61 7.52 4.46
C VAL A 52 -2.81 8.67 5.42
N ASP A 53 -2.46 8.49 6.68
CA ASP A 53 -2.48 9.54 7.70
C ASP A 53 -1.05 9.83 8.19
N ASP A 54 -0.53 10.98 7.79
CA ASP A 54 0.81 11.46 8.12
C ASP A 54 0.87 12.24 9.45
N THR A 55 -0.24 12.36 10.19
CA THR A 55 -0.26 13.04 11.51
C THR A 55 0.83 12.55 12.48
N PRO A 56 1.14 11.23 12.59
CA PRO A 56 2.21 10.76 13.48
C PRO A 56 3.62 10.99 12.92
N VAL A 57 3.77 11.31 11.63
CA VAL A 57 5.07 11.45 10.97
C VAL A 57 5.72 12.76 11.37
N ARG A 58 7.01 12.70 11.72
CA ARG A 58 7.78 13.90 12.06
C ARG A 58 7.93 14.79 10.84
N ARG A 59 7.98 16.09 11.07
CA ARG A 59 8.13 17.09 9.99
C ARG A 59 9.51 17.72 10.03
N TRP A 60 10.14 17.78 8.87
CA TRP A 60 11.44 18.42 8.66
C TRP A 60 11.25 19.73 7.90
N TRP A 61 12.20 20.63 8.06
CA TRP A 61 12.28 21.89 7.32
C TRP A 61 13.39 21.77 6.29
N ILE A 62 13.04 21.85 5.01
CA ILE A 62 13.98 21.78 3.90
C ILE A 62 14.04 23.15 3.24
N SER A 63 15.18 23.81 3.33
CA SER A 63 15.47 25.05 2.61
C SER A 63 15.77 24.75 1.14
N ASP A 64 15.39 25.67 0.26
CA ASP A 64 15.77 25.64 -1.15
C ASP A 64 17.05 26.46 -1.36
N PRO A 65 18.21 25.84 -1.61
CA PRO A 65 19.47 26.56 -1.77
C PRO A 65 19.49 27.49 -3.00
N ALA A 66 18.64 27.25 -4.01
CA ALA A 66 18.53 28.11 -5.19
C ALA A 66 17.69 29.37 -4.91
N HIS A 67 16.89 29.36 -3.84
CA HIS A 67 16.03 30.46 -3.41
C HIS A 67 16.16 30.69 -1.90
N PRO A 68 17.34 31.11 -1.40
CA PRO A 68 17.64 31.22 0.02
C PRO A 68 16.82 32.30 0.74
N ASP A 69 16.15 33.18 0.00
CA ASP A 69 15.20 34.19 0.48
C ASP A 69 13.84 33.61 0.89
N ARG A 70 13.50 32.38 0.46
CA ARG A 70 12.24 31.73 0.79
C ARG A 70 12.30 31.03 2.14
N GLU A 71 11.18 31.04 2.85
CA GLU A 71 11.02 30.23 4.05
C GLU A 71 11.19 28.73 3.72
N PRO A 72 11.85 27.95 4.61
CA PRO A 72 12.00 26.51 4.40
C PRO A 72 10.65 25.81 4.27
N ARG A 73 10.58 24.78 3.42
CA ARG A 73 9.37 23.97 3.28
C ARG A 73 9.28 22.96 4.41
N ARG A 74 8.11 22.89 5.05
CA ARG A 74 7.78 21.84 6.03
C ARG A 74 7.31 20.59 5.28
N VAL A 75 7.99 19.46 5.48
CA VAL A 75 7.66 18.17 4.81
C VAL A 75 7.55 17.03 5.83
N PRO A 76 6.59 16.11 5.69
CA PRO A 76 6.60 14.86 6.45
C PRO A 76 7.81 14.02 6.03
N TYR A 77 8.59 13.56 7.01
CA TYR A 77 9.79 12.76 6.76
C TYR A 77 9.93 11.65 7.82
N PRO A 78 9.68 10.38 7.46
CA PRO A 78 9.69 9.26 8.39
C PRO A 78 11.12 8.74 8.60
N ALA A 79 11.91 9.48 9.36
CA ALA A 79 13.26 9.06 9.72
C ALA A 79 13.25 7.70 10.47
N ALA A 80 14.30 6.90 10.29
CA ALA A 80 14.45 5.60 10.93
C ALA A 80 14.20 5.66 12.45
N GLY A 81 13.43 4.70 12.96
CA GLY A 81 13.04 4.62 14.38
C GLY A 81 11.93 5.59 14.82
N THR A 82 11.43 6.46 13.94
CA THR A 82 10.31 7.38 14.24
C THR A 82 8.99 6.84 13.68
N PRO A 83 7.81 7.29 14.13
CA PRO A 83 6.55 6.76 13.62
C PRO A 83 6.41 6.92 12.10
N ASN A 84 5.89 5.88 11.44
CA ASN A 84 5.48 5.91 10.03
C ASN A 84 4.05 6.44 9.92
N ALA A 85 3.60 6.71 8.68
CA ALA A 85 2.20 7.02 8.41
C ALA A 85 1.27 5.87 8.84
N ASP A 86 0.07 6.18 9.31
CA ASP A 86 -0.97 5.17 9.54
C ASP A 86 -1.64 4.86 8.20
N VAL A 87 -1.33 3.70 7.63
CA VAL A 87 -1.88 3.25 6.35
C VAL A 87 -3.05 2.32 6.59
N ARG A 88 -4.18 2.61 5.94
CA ARG A 88 -5.37 1.77 5.90
C ARG A 88 -5.80 1.56 4.46
N LEU A 89 -6.66 0.58 4.23
CA LEU A 89 -7.18 0.28 2.90
C LEU A 89 -8.69 0.14 2.96
N PHE A 90 -9.39 0.73 2.01
CA PHE A 90 -10.85 0.67 1.92
C PHE A 90 -11.27 0.12 0.57
N VAL A 91 -12.29 -0.73 0.55
CA VAL A 91 -13.10 -0.97 -0.65
C VAL A 91 -14.14 0.14 -0.72
N ILE A 92 -14.18 0.85 -1.85
CA ILE A 92 -15.08 1.98 -2.09
C ILE A 92 -15.87 1.69 -3.35
N ASP A 93 -17.19 1.70 -3.26
CA ASP A 93 -18.06 1.55 -4.43
C ASP A 93 -18.27 2.89 -5.16
N LEU A 94 -18.88 2.81 -6.34
CA LEU A 94 -19.28 4.02 -7.09
C LEU A 94 -20.42 4.80 -6.41
N GLY A 95 -20.99 4.35 -5.29
CA GLY A 95 -21.87 5.16 -4.45
C GLY A 95 -21.10 6.04 -3.45
N GLY A 96 -19.85 5.67 -3.14
CA GLY A 96 -19.04 6.27 -2.07
C GLY A 96 -19.15 5.52 -0.74
N HIS A 97 -19.83 4.38 -0.70
CA HIS A 97 -19.84 3.50 0.47
C HIS A 97 -18.44 2.91 0.66
N ARG A 98 -17.95 2.87 1.90
CA ARG A 98 -16.60 2.43 2.24
C ARG A 98 -16.64 1.25 3.20
N THR A 99 -15.88 0.21 2.88
CA THR A 99 -15.64 -0.96 3.73
C THR A 99 -14.15 -1.03 4.05
N GLU A 100 -13.77 -0.96 5.33
CA GLU A 100 -12.35 -1.04 5.73
C GLU A 100 -11.84 -2.48 5.58
N VAL A 101 -10.69 -2.63 4.92
CA VAL A 101 -9.98 -3.91 4.83
C VAL A 101 -9.18 -4.12 6.11
N SER A 102 -9.38 -5.24 6.78
CA SER A 102 -8.81 -5.51 8.10
C SER A 102 -7.63 -6.49 8.01
N TRP A 103 -6.49 -6.11 8.60
CA TRP A 103 -5.34 -6.98 8.85
C TRP A 103 -4.58 -6.51 10.10
N ASP A 104 -3.60 -7.29 10.55
CA ASP A 104 -2.72 -6.92 11.67
C ASP A 104 -1.72 -5.82 11.26
N ARG A 105 -2.18 -4.57 11.26
CA ARG A 105 -1.39 -3.37 10.95
C ARG A 105 -0.33 -3.05 12.00
N ALA A 106 -0.50 -3.56 13.22
CA ALA A 106 0.49 -3.37 14.29
C ALA A 106 1.74 -4.20 14.00
N ARG A 107 1.57 -5.45 13.54
CA ARG A 107 2.69 -6.32 13.14
C ARG A 107 3.18 -6.05 11.72
N TYR A 108 2.28 -5.76 10.79
CA TYR A 108 2.56 -5.53 9.36
C TYR A 108 2.09 -4.14 8.91
N PRO A 109 2.79 -3.06 9.32
CA PRO A 109 2.36 -1.69 9.03
C PRO A 109 2.53 -1.29 7.57
N TYR A 110 3.36 -2.00 6.80
CA TYR A 110 3.61 -1.64 5.40
C TYR A 110 2.66 -2.36 4.46
N LEU A 111 1.87 -1.60 3.71
CA LEU A 111 1.15 -2.10 2.53
C LEU A 111 2.09 -2.02 1.32
N ALA A 112 2.75 -3.12 0.98
CA ALA A 112 3.82 -3.14 -0.01
C ALA A 112 3.28 -3.29 -1.44
N ARG A 113 2.33 -4.21 -1.66
CA ARG A 113 1.73 -4.46 -2.98
C ARG A 113 0.23 -4.69 -2.85
N VAL A 114 -0.51 -4.33 -3.89
CA VAL A 114 -1.91 -4.70 -4.06
C VAL A 114 -2.11 -5.17 -5.49
N HIS A 115 -2.79 -6.29 -5.66
CA HIS A 115 -3.15 -6.84 -6.95
C HIS A 115 -4.65 -7.13 -6.97
N TRP A 116 -5.36 -6.61 -7.98
CA TRP A 116 -6.77 -6.92 -8.19
C TRP A 116 -6.99 -7.25 -9.67
N SER A 117 -7.46 -8.46 -9.94
CA SER A 117 -7.75 -8.95 -11.29
C SER A 117 -8.99 -9.86 -11.24
N ALA A 118 -9.55 -10.16 -12.42
CA ALA A 118 -10.72 -11.04 -12.53
C ALA A 118 -10.39 -12.51 -12.18
N ALA A 119 -9.12 -12.85 -12.01
CA ALA A 119 -8.67 -14.21 -11.73
C ALA A 119 -8.85 -14.64 -10.27
N GLY A 120 -9.16 -13.70 -9.36
CA GLY A 120 -9.39 -14.05 -7.96
C GLY A 120 -9.65 -12.85 -7.06
N ALA A 121 -9.81 -13.11 -5.77
CA ALA A 121 -9.94 -12.10 -4.73
C ALA A 121 -8.73 -11.14 -4.73
N PRO A 122 -8.88 -9.84 -4.43
CA PRO A 122 -7.74 -8.94 -4.33
C PRO A 122 -6.67 -9.49 -3.38
N LEU A 123 -5.40 -9.36 -3.78
CA LEU A 123 -4.25 -9.74 -2.99
C LEU A 123 -3.56 -8.51 -2.40
N LEU A 124 -3.16 -8.61 -1.14
CA LEU A 124 -2.27 -7.66 -0.47
C LEU A 124 -0.96 -8.36 -0.15
N LEU A 125 0.17 -7.67 -0.35
CA LEU A 125 1.42 -7.99 0.30
C LEU A 125 1.63 -6.98 1.43
N VAL A 126 1.64 -7.45 2.67
CA VAL A 126 1.92 -6.62 3.84
C VAL A 126 3.21 -7.08 4.52
N GLN A 127 4.04 -6.13 4.94
CA GLN A 127 5.38 -6.42 5.46
C GLN A 127 5.57 -5.86 6.87
N ALA A 128 6.29 -6.62 7.69
CA ALA A 128 6.67 -6.25 9.04
C ALA A 128 7.65 -5.09 9.03
N ARG A 129 7.71 -4.37 10.15
CA ARG A 129 8.52 -3.14 10.25
C ARG A 129 10.02 -3.37 10.08
N ASP A 130 10.51 -4.53 10.53
CA ASP A 130 11.89 -4.98 10.39
C ASP A 130 12.19 -5.64 9.03
N GLN A 131 11.18 -5.74 8.16
CA GLN A 131 11.25 -6.32 6.82
C GLN A 131 11.65 -7.81 6.79
N ARG A 132 11.51 -8.53 7.92
CA ARG A 132 11.87 -9.95 8.04
C ARG A 132 10.70 -10.90 7.92
N GLY A 133 9.48 -10.39 7.94
CA GLY A 133 8.27 -11.16 7.73
C GLY A 133 7.29 -10.44 6.81
N GLN A 134 6.63 -11.18 5.93
CA GLN A 134 5.57 -10.65 5.08
C GLN A 134 4.43 -11.65 4.91
N LEU A 135 3.22 -11.14 4.68
CA LEU A 135 2.03 -11.94 4.42
C LEU A 135 1.45 -11.58 3.06
N ILE A 136 1.02 -12.61 2.33
CA ILE A 136 0.12 -12.48 1.20
C ILE A 136 -1.29 -12.76 1.70
N LEU A 137 -2.15 -11.75 1.64
CA LEU A 137 -3.52 -11.80 2.12
C LEU A 137 -4.49 -11.72 0.94
N ALA A 138 -5.55 -12.51 0.94
CA ALA A 138 -6.69 -12.36 0.05
C ALA A 138 -7.80 -11.60 0.77
N VAL A 139 -8.38 -10.59 0.11
CA VAL A 139 -9.43 -9.71 0.65
C VAL A 139 -10.79 -10.17 0.15
N ASP A 140 -11.78 -10.24 1.04
CA ASP A 140 -13.20 -10.26 0.66
C ASP A 140 -13.68 -8.81 0.45
N PRO A 141 -14.00 -8.38 -0.79
CA PRO A 141 -14.36 -6.99 -1.06
C PRO A 141 -15.71 -6.57 -0.47
N SER A 142 -16.55 -7.52 -0.04
CA SER A 142 -17.87 -7.25 0.53
C SER A 142 -17.81 -6.97 2.04
N THR A 143 -16.87 -7.61 2.73
CA THR A 143 -16.75 -7.53 4.20
C THR A 143 -15.48 -6.81 4.66
N GLY A 144 -14.47 -6.71 3.79
CA GLY A 144 -13.12 -6.23 4.15
C GLY A 144 -12.31 -7.25 4.95
N ALA A 145 -12.83 -8.44 5.20
CA ALA A 145 -12.10 -9.50 5.90
C ALA A 145 -10.94 -9.99 5.04
N THR A 146 -9.83 -10.36 5.68
CA THR A 146 -8.67 -10.96 5.01
C THR A 146 -8.49 -12.40 5.44
N ARG A 147 -8.03 -13.23 4.50
CA ARG A 147 -7.46 -14.55 4.80
C ARG A 147 -6.01 -14.60 4.37
N MET A 148 -5.18 -15.30 5.14
CA MET A 148 -3.81 -15.58 4.73
C MET A 148 -3.80 -16.58 3.56
N VAL A 149 -3.03 -16.25 2.53
CA VAL A 149 -2.74 -17.12 1.39
C VAL A 149 -1.34 -17.71 1.53
N HIS A 150 -0.39 -16.90 1.97
CA HIS A 150 1.01 -17.29 2.13
C HIS A 150 1.71 -16.40 3.15
N ALA A 151 2.79 -16.91 3.75
CA ALA A 151 3.67 -16.17 4.65
C ALA A 151 5.13 -16.48 4.30
N ASP A 152 5.98 -15.45 4.27
CA ASP A 152 7.43 -15.61 4.17
C ASP A 152 8.09 -14.99 5.41
N GLU A 153 9.19 -15.61 5.84
CA GLU A 153 10.09 -15.11 6.88
C GLU A 153 11.54 -15.30 6.42
N ASP A 154 12.40 -14.32 6.72
CA ASP A 154 13.85 -14.38 6.45
C ASP A 154 14.63 -13.83 7.65
N PRO A 155 15.74 -14.45 8.09
CA PRO A 155 16.53 -13.96 9.23
C PRO A 155 17.21 -12.60 8.97
N THR A 156 17.39 -12.22 7.71
CA THR A 156 18.09 -11.03 7.26
C THR A 156 17.10 -9.95 6.85
N TRP A 157 16.44 -10.11 5.69
CA TRP A 157 15.37 -9.26 5.15
C TRP A 157 14.68 -9.94 3.96
N LEU A 158 13.47 -9.48 3.62
CA LEU A 158 12.69 -9.92 2.46
C LEU A 158 12.65 -8.83 1.38
N GLU A 159 13.02 -9.21 0.15
CA GLU A 159 13.00 -8.32 -1.02
C GLU A 159 11.60 -8.19 -1.63
N LEU A 160 11.25 -6.99 -2.11
CA LEU A 160 9.93 -6.69 -2.68
C LEU A 160 9.95 -6.64 -4.21
N PHE A 161 9.58 -7.74 -4.85
CA PHE A 161 9.59 -7.80 -6.31
C PHE A 161 8.38 -7.07 -6.97
N PRO A 162 8.60 -6.28 -8.03
CA PRO A 162 7.51 -5.72 -8.83
C PRO A 162 6.68 -6.80 -9.54
N GLY A 163 5.37 -6.55 -9.71
CA GLY A 163 4.48 -7.43 -10.47
C GLY A 163 3.98 -8.68 -9.74
N VAL A 164 4.52 -8.98 -8.56
CA VAL A 164 4.09 -10.08 -7.67
C VAL A 164 3.85 -9.56 -6.24
N PRO A 165 3.02 -10.23 -5.42
CA PRO A 165 2.19 -11.38 -5.78
C PRO A 165 1.07 -11.03 -6.76
N CYS A 166 0.69 -11.98 -7.59
CA CYS A 166 -0.44 -11.85 -8.49
C CYS A 166 -1.14 -13.20 -8.71
N TRP A 167 -2.35 -13.16 -9.28
CA TRP A 167 -3.00 -14.37 -9.78
C TRP A 167 -2.56 -14.66 -11.21
N SER A 168 -2.26 -15.93 -11.50
CA SER A 168 -2.22 -16.42 -12.86
C SER A 168 -3.64 -16.40 -13.47
N PRO A 169 -3.78 -16.48 -14.80
CA PRO A 169 -5.09 -16.65 -15.44
C PRO A 169 -5.86 -17.90 -14.98
N SER A 170 -5.15 -18.91 -14.47
CA SER A 170 -5.74 -20.13 -13.88
C SER A 170 -6.15 -19.98 -12.41
N GLY A 171 -6.00 -18.79 -11.81
CA GLY A 171 -6.34 -18.52 -10.40
C GLY A 171 -5.30 -19.07 -9.40
N GLN A 172 -4.08 -19.34 -9.85
CA GLN A 172 -2.99 -19.80 -8.99
C GLN A 172 -2.13 -18.62 -8.53
N LEU A 173 -1.67 -18.65 -7.28
CA LEU A 173 -0.78 -17.62 -6.75
C LEU A 173 0.57 -17.70 -7.47
N VAL A 174 1.01 -16.58 -8.03
CA VAL A 174 2.36 -16.38 -8.54
C VAL A 174 3.10 -15.44 -7.59
N ARG A 175 4.27 -15.89 -7.13
CA ARG A 175 5.18 -15.14 -6.26
C ARG A 175 6.62 -15.44 -6.64
N ILE A 176 7.52 -14.53 -6.28
CA ILE A 176 8.96 -14.79 -6.27
C ILE A 176 9.35 -15.05 -4.82
N ALA A 177 10.15 -16.09 -4.60
CA ALA A 177 10.72 -16.42 -3.31
C ALA A 177 12.24 -16.32 -3.44
N ASP A 178 12.88 -15.67 -2.46
CA ASP A 178 14.31 -15.84 -2.27
C ASP A 178 14.51 -17.05 -1.36
N GLU A 179 14.86 -18.18 -1.96
CA GLU A 179 15.35 -19.33 -1.21
C GLU A 179 16.86 -19.15 -1.16
N GLY A 180 17.35 -18.49 -0.10
CA GLY A 180 18.78 -18.29 0.10
C GLY A 180 19.56 -19.60 -0.12
N VAL A 181 20.81 -19.49 -0.58
CA VAL A 181 21.66 -20.66 -0.81
C VAL A 181 21.67 -21.52 0.45
N ARG A 182 21.03 -22.71 0.38
CA ARG A 182 21.24 -23.73 1.40
C ARG A 182 22.72 -24.08 1.35
N ASP A 183 23.45 -23.72 2.39
CA ASP A 183 24.79 -24.26 2.59
C ASP A 183 24.63 -25.74 2.98
N ASP A 184 24.33 -26.58 1.98
CA ASP A 184 24.42 -28.03 2.06
C ASP A 184 25.91 -28.41 1.92
N SER A 185 26.73 -27.98 2.87
CA SER A 185 28.09 -28.50 3.04
C SER A 185 28.06 -29.64 4.06
N PRO A 186 28.56 -30.85 3.72
CA PRO A 186 28.49 -32.06 4.54
C PRO A 186 29.38 -32.06 5.78
#